data_AF-A0A8J6C3Y2-F1
#
_entry.id   AF-A0A8J6C3Y2-F1
#
_cell.length_a   1.000
_cell.length_b   1.000
_cell.length_c   1.000
_cell.angle_alpha   90.00
_cell.angle_beta   90.00
_cell.angle_gamma   90.00
#
_symmetry.space_group_name_H-M   'P 1'
#
loop_
_entity.id
_entity.type
_entity.pdbx_description
1 polymer ?
#
loop_
_entity_poly.entity_id
_entity_poly.type
_entity_poly.pdbx_seq_one_letter_code
_entity_poly.pdbx_strand_id
1 'polypeptide(L)'
;MALPSKPATHQPTVVLADDKERIRAPVKLTSLRAGKPRRQPQRWTEERVVSELRAFIARHGDEGIMPTRFCLESHDRSDLAVAIERRFGGLRKLASRMDLAMTGRHEQRHWSSFEVVERALRDFIAANGTRDLMPSSLQLREHGRNDLLLAIRSHGGLRAVANRTGMRLRPALLAKRFDWADWDVLASELFAFVATNGTSGVMPSAAELRTHGRGKLVHAIHKHHGGQKAVAARLGLRRRARAPEREQVPRGFWVEPANLERELLAYARGARAREVAAAARYRGVPLAHVAAEASTNAASAGARTLVRAAPLDAAASPPSSAPANERPLTMPTSRALVAAGRTDLHRAICAHGGYFEVAARYGLERRDGRRRKNWADKDVLRAELLRYIAENGTVGEMPSHDQLQIDGRTDLLSAMAAHHGSMRLVGEALGLKPHDGFTFHDWQQWENVERELRAFVLEREARGFPKGLMPTALELRMENKTGLTFAIKQHRGFYNVARRMRLYCPGGYDETLGSARVAGLRGAARVRAFRGRPHDDDDDDDGAAAHEDARRAEAELLLHLRRQYAREKAMERQQKLTAAHERDGQPVAAYDANADSSGSLGPRDGDRNTAAEFG
;
A
#
# COMPACT_ATOMS: atom_id res chain seq x y z
N MET A 1 -52.01 -67.30 -7.29
CA MET A 1 -51.55 -65.91 -7.05
C MET A 1 -50.03 -65.90 -7.09
N ALA A 2 -49.48 -65.45 -8.22
CA ALA A 2 -48.04 -65.43 -8.50
C ALA A 2 -47.48 -64.05 -8.13
N LEU A 3 -46.35 -64.02 -7.42
CA LEU A 3 -45.55 -62.81 -7.18
C LEU A 3 -44.28 -62.85 -8.05
N PRO A 4 -43.85 -61.70 -8.61
CA PRO A 4 -42.81 -61.67 -9.64
C PRO A 4 -41.38 -61.59 -9.11
N SER A 5 -40.49 -62.20 -9.88
CA SER A 5 -39.04 -62.29 -9.75
C SER A 5 -38.31 -61.00 -10.20
N LYS A 6 -37.20 -60.68 -9.52
CA LYS A 6 -36.25 -59.61 -9.84
C LYS A 6 -35.30 -60.01 -10.99
N PRO A 7 -34.85 -59.09 -11.86
CA PRO A 7 -33.85 -59.37 -12.88
C PRO A 7 -32.40 -59.16 -12.38
N ALA A 8 -31.51 -60.05 -12.82
CA ALA A 8 -30.05 -60.03 -12.58
C ALA A 8 -29.31 -59.15 -13.60
N THR A 9 -28.30 -58.42 -13.14
CA THR A 9 -27.46 -57.53 -13.95
C THR A 9 -26.15 -58.23 -14.31
N HIS A 10 -25.86 -58.31 -15.62
CA HIS A 10 -24.59 -58.80 -16.18
C HIS A 10 -23.45 -57.80 -15.98
N GLN A 11 -22.27 -58.29 -15.56
CA GLN A 11 -20.97 -57.65 -15.76
C GLN A 11 -20.18 -58.44 -16.83
N PRO A 12 -19.43 -57.78 -17.74
CA PRO A 12 -18.52 -58.48 -18.63
C PRO A 12 -17.09 -58.53 -18.06
N THR A 13 -16.56 -59.75 -18.01
CA THR A 13 -15.18 -60.11 -17.67
C THR A 13 -14.26 -59.87 -18.86
N VAL A 14 -13.19 -59.09 -18.70
CA VAL A 14 -12.12 -58.95 -19.71
C VAL A 14 -11.00 -59.92 -19.38
N VAL A 15 -10.76 -60.87 -20.28
CA VAL A 15 -9.66 -61.85 -20.22
C VAL A 15 -8.45 -61.27 -20.94
N LEU A 16 -7.33 -61.19 -20.22
CA LEU A 16 -5.99 -60.94 -20.75
C LEU A 16 -5.44 -62.24 -21.34
N ALA A 17 -4.97 -62.21 -22.59
CA ALA A 17 -4.10 -63.23 -23.14
C ALA A 17 -2.90 -62.55 -23.81
N ASP A 18 -1.72 -63.01 -23.38
CA ASP A 18 -0.40 -62.77 -23.94
C ASP A 18 -0.33 -63.20 -25.41
N ASP A 19 0.38 -62.42 -26.23
CA ASP A 19 1.08 -62.97 -27.38
C ASP A 19 2.36 -62.17 -27.66
N LYS A 20 3.48 -62.78 -27.29
CA LYS A 20 4.84 -62.34 -27.58
C LYS A 20 5.42 -63.25 -28.67
N GLU A 21 6.10 -62.59 -29.61
CA GLU A 21 7.14 -63.09 -30.52
C GLU A 21 6.76 -63.48 -31.96
N ARG A 22 7.71 -63.10 -32.86
CA ARG A 22 7.85 -63.36 -34.31
C ARG A 22 7.10 -62.32 -35.18
N ILE A 23 7.71 -61.54 -36.09
CA ILE A 23 8.84 -61.78 -37.01
C ILE A 23 9.55 -60.44 -37.34
N ARG A 24 10.89 -60.49 -37.45
CA ARG A 24 11.79 -59.43 -37.94
C ARG A 24 11.82 -59.37 -39.49
N ALA A 25 12.05 -58.15 -40.01
CA ALA A 25 12.79 -57.77 -41.24
C ALA A 25 12.02 -56.84 -42.21
N PRO A 26 12.72 -55.97 -42.96
CA PRO A 26 12.32 -54.57 -43.13
C PRO A 26 11.83 -54.23 -44.55
N VAL A 27 10.83 -53.35 -44.64
CA VAL A 27 10.45 -52.73 -45.92
C VAL A 27 10.77 -51.24 -45.87
N LYS A 28 11.75 -50.84 -46.68
CA LYS A 28 11.99 -49.46 -47.08
C LYS A 28 10.84 -49.03 -47.99
N LEU A 29 10.12 -47.98 -47.62
CA LEU A 29 9.39 -47.17 -48.59
C LEU A 29 9.53 -45.69 -48.26
N THR A 30 10.31 -45.05 -49.11
CA THR A 30 10.57 -43.63 -49.28
C THR A 30 9.28 -42.89 -49.63
N SER A 31 8.82 -42.00 -48.76
CA SER A 31 7.88 -40.93 -49.13
C SER A 31 8.63 -39.60 -49.16
N LEU A 32 8.97 -39.16 -50.38
CA LEU A 32 9.47 -37.83 -50.72
C LEU A 32 8.41 -36.77 -50.38
N ARG A 33 8.52 -36.14 -49.20
CA ARG A 33 7.98 -34.79 -48.99
C ARG A 33 9.11 -33.81 -49.26
N ALA A 34 8.96 -32.99 -50.30
CA ALA A 34 9.86 -31.89 -50.62
C ALA A 34 9.92 -30.90 -49.44
N GLY A 35 10.86 -31.11 -48.54
CA GLY A 35 11.19 -30.18 -47.47
C GLY A 35 11.83 -28.94 -48.08
N LYS A 36 11.22 -27.77 -47.86
CA LYS A 36 11.90 -26.48 -48.05
C LYS A 36 13.29 -26.56 -47.37
N PRO A 37 14.37 -26.13 -48.04
CA PRO A 37 15.71 -26.26 -47.50
C PRO A 37 15.77 -25.55 -46.15
N ARG A 38 16.05 -26.31 -45.08
CA ARG A 38 16.44 -25.74 -43.78
C ARG A 38 17.71 -24.93 -44.06
N ARG A 39 17.59 -23.61 -44.15
CA ARG A 39 18.75 -22.71 -44.13
C ARG A 39 19.54 -23.10 -42.88
N GLN A 40 20.75 -23.63 -43.07
CA GLN A 40 21.60 -24.01 -41.95
C GLN A 40 21.74 -22.78 -41.03
N PRO A 41 21.66 -22.95 -39.69
CA PRO A 41 21.86 -21.84 -38.77
C PRO A 41 23.22 -21.24 -39.07
N GLN A 42 23.18 -20.07 -39.68
CA GLN A 42 24.33 -19.46 -40.31
C GLN A 42 25.32 -19.14 -39.19
N ARG A 43 26.46 -19.83 -39.18
CA ARG A 43 27.40 -19.84 -38.05
C ARG A 43 27.96 -18.43 -37.85
N TRP A 44 27.86 -17.91 -36.62
CA TRP A 44 28.52 -16.67 -36.22
C TRP A 44 30.04 -16.88 -36.13
N THR A 45 30.76 -16.41 -37.15
CA THR A 45 32.23 -16.30 -37.15
C THR A 45 32.66 -14.92 -36.64
N GLU A 46 33.93 -14.76 -36.26
CA GLU A 46 34.45 -13.48 -35.75
C GLU A 46 34.32 -12.37 -36.79
N GLU A 47 34.64 -12.65 -38.04
CA GLU A 47 34.61 -11.70 -39.15
C GLU A 47 33.18 -11.18 -39.39
N ARG A 48 32.20 -12.09 -39.28
CA ARG A 48 30.79 -11.73 -39.46
C ARG A 48 30.27 -10.87 -38.31
N VAL A 49 30.66 -11.16 -37.08
CA VAL A 49 30.27 -10.31 -35.94
C VAL A 49 30.85 -8.91 -36.11
N VAL A 50 32.11 -8.79 -36.55
CA VAL A 50 32.75 -7.50 -36.83
C VAL A 50 32.05 -6.77 -37.98
N SER A 51 31.73 -7.45 -39.09
CA SER A 51 31.06 -6.83 -40.24
C SER A 51 29.65 -6.37 -39.91
N GLU A 52 28.87 -7.21 -39.22
CA GLU A 52 27.51 -6.89 -38.79
C GLU A 52 27.49 -5.76 -37.77
N LEU A 53 28.46 -5.74 -36.85
CA LEU A 53 28.59 -4.64 -35.89
C LEU A 53 28.98 -3.33 -36.58
N ARG A 54 29.90 -3.34 -37.55
CA ARG A 54 30.22 -2.14 -38.36
C ARG A 54 29.01 -1.65 -39.14
N ALA A 55 28.29 -2.56 -39.79
CA ALA A 55 27.08 -2.23 -40.54
C ALA A 55 25.96 -1.69 -39.62
N PHE A 56 25.90 -2.17 -38.37
CA PHE A 56 25.01 -1.65 -37.35
C PHE A 56 25.41 -0.24 -36.90
N ILE A 57 26.69 -0.01 -36.61
CA ILE A 57 27.22 1.31 -36.23
C ILE A 57 26.97 2.31 -37.35
N ALA A 58 27.26 1.97 -38.60
CA ALA A 58 27.03 2.84 -39.75
C ALA A 58 25.55 3.23 -39.96
N ARG A 59 24.61 2.37 -39.55
CA ARG A 59 23.17 2.63 -39.71
C ARG A 59 22.51 3.31 -38.51
N HIS A 60 22.98 3.02 -37.30
CA HIS A 60 22.24 3.35 -36.07
C HIS A 60 23.10 3.95 -34.95
N GLY A 61 24.42 4.03 -35.12
CA GLY A 61 25.34 4.49 -34.08
C GLY A 61 26.23 5.64 -34.55
N ASP A 62 27.02 6.16 -33.61
CA ASP A 62 28.07 7.14 -33.91
C ASP A 62 29.34 6.41 -34.34
N GLU A 63 29.98 6.88 -35.41
CA GLU A 63 31.21 6.29 -35.92
C GLU A 63 32.32 6.33 -34.85
N GLY A 64 32.97 5.19 -34.63
CA GLY A 64 34.00 5.05 -33.59
C GLY A 64 33.48 4.75 -32.17
N ILE A 65 32.16 4.69 -31.95
CA ILE A 65 31.58 4.39 -30.63
C ILE A 65 30.99 2.97 -30.59
N MET A 66 31.28 2.23 -29.53
CA MET A 66 30.75 0.88 -29.31
C MET A 66 29.28 0.94 -28.84
N PRO A 67 28.32 0.36 -29.60
CA PRO A 67 26.92 0.28 -29.19
C PRO A 67 26.76 -0.47 -27.86
N THR A 68 25.88 0.02 -26.99
CA THR A 68 25.55 -0.69 -25.75
C THR A 68 24.74 -1.96 -26.05
N ARG A 69 24.76 -2.92 -25.12
CA ARG A 69 23.89 -4.10 -25.20
C ARG A 69 22.43 -3.71 -25.39
N PHE A 70 21.98 -2.71 -24.65
CA PHE A 70 20.62 -2.19 -24.73
C PHE A 70 20.30 -1.64 -26.12
N CYS A 71 21.23 -0.88 -26.73
CA CYS A 71 21.07 -0.36 -28.10
C CYS A 71 20.94 -1.50 -29.13
N LEU A 72 21.72 -2.57 -29.01
CA LEU A 72 21.59 -3.75 -29.87
C LEU A 72 20.23 -4.45 -29.65
N GLU A 73 19.82 -4.63 -28.40
CA GLU A 73 18.55 -5.27 -28.06
C GLU A 73 17.32 -4.45 -28.48
N SER A 74 17.38 -3.12 -28.38
CA SER A 74 16.29 -2.22 -28.77
C SER A 74 16.04 -2.16 -30.27
N HIS A 75 17.02 -2.57 -31.08
CA HIS A 75 16.94 -2.68 -32.54
C HIS A 75 16.83 -4.14 -33.00
N ASP A 76 16.31 -5.02 -32.13
CA ASP A 76 16.11 -6.44 -32.39
C ASP A 76 17.38 -7.23 -32.77
N ARG A 77 18.58 -6.67 -32.52
CA ARG A 77 19.89 -7.31 -32.73
C ARG A 77 20.41 -8.01 -31.48
N SER A 78 19.50 -8.68 -30.78
CA SER A 78 19.83 -9.52 -29.60
C SER A 78 20.77 -10.69 -29.98
N ASP A 79 20.67 -11.16 -31.22
CA ASP A 79 21.54 -12.18 -31.80
C ASP A 79 23.01 -11.74 -31.83
N LEU A 80 23.27 -10.50 -32.28
CA LEU A 80 24.59 -9.91 -32.36
C LEU A 80 25.16 -9.66 -30.96
N ALA A 81 24.35 -9.15 -30.02
CA ALA A 81 24.77 -8.97 -28.63
C ALA A 81 25.24 -10.29 -27.99
N VAL A 82 24.48 -11.38 -28.17
CA VAL A 82 24.83 -12.71 -27.68
C VAL A 82 26.07 -13.26 -28.38
N ALA A 83 26.21 -13.03 -29.70
CA ALA A 83 27.38 -13.46 -30.46
C ALA A 83 28.67 -12.77 -29.96
N ILE A 84 28.60 -11.46 -29.69
CA ILE A 84 29.72 -10.67 -29.13
C ILE A 84 30.11 -11.21 -27.74
N GLU A 85 29.13 -11.44 -26.87
CA GLU A 85 29.37 -11.95 -25.52
C GLU A 85 30.04 -13.32 -25.53
N ARG A 86 29.59 -14.24 -26.40
CA ARG A 86 30.10 -15.62 -26.48
C ARG A 86 31.43 -15.77 -27.20
N ARG A 87 31.69 -14.98 -28.25
CA ARG A 87 32.91 -15.14 -29.09
C ARG A 87 34.05 -14.26 -28.64
N PHE A 88 33.77 -13.02 -28.26
CA PHE A 88 34.79 -12.05 -27.89
C PHE A 88 34.91 -11.85 -26.38
N GLY A 89 34.07 -12.52 -25.58
CA GLY A 89 34.09 -12.41 -24.12
C GLY A 89 33.53 -11.09 -23.60
N GLY A 90 32.62 -10.47 -24.37
CA GLY A 90 31.90 -9.25 -24.00
C GLY A 90 32.23 -8.02 -24.85
N LEU A 91 31.36 -7.00 -24.76
CA LEU A 91 31.42 -5.77 -25.57
C LEU A 91 32.76 -5.02 -25.41
N ARG A 92 33.33 -4.98 -24.20
CA ARG A 92 34.58 -4.24 -23.92
C ARG A 92 35.79 -4.83 -24.64
N LYS A 93 35.89 -6.16 -24.72
CA LYS A 93 36.99 -6.84 -25.41
C LYS A 93 36.91 -6.63 -26.92
N LEU A 94 35.70 -6.74 -27.48
CA LEU A 94 35.47 -6.47 -28.89
C LEU A 94 35.75 -4.99 -29.23
N ALA A 95 35.29 -4.07 -28.39
CA ALA A 95 35.55 -2.63 -28.56
C ALA A 95 37.06 -2.33 -28.60
N SER A 96 37.84 -2.91 -27.68
CA SER A 96 39.30 -2.75 -27.65
C SER A 96 40.00 -3.35 -28.88
N ARG A 97 39.43 -4.39 -29.49
CA ARG A 97 39.99 -5.04 -30.69
C ARG A 97 39.63 -4.30 -31.98
N MET A 98 38.55 -3.52 -31.97
CA MET A 98 38.08 -2.72 -33.11
C MET A 98 38.42 -1.23 -32.97
N ASP A 99 39.21 -0.85 -31.95
CA ASP A 99 39.49 0.55 -31.57
C ASP A 99 38.22 1.41 -31.44
N LEU A 100 37.15 0.83 -30.90
CA LEU A 100 35.90 1.54 -30.60
C LEU A 100 35.89 2.05 -29.16
N ALA A 101 35.45 3.29 -28.96
CA ALA A 101 35.29 3.88 -27.64
C ALA A 101 34.05 3.29 -26.92
N MET A 102 34.20 2.86 -25.67
CA MET A 102 33.06 2.39 -24.87
C MET A 102 32.19 3.56 -24.40
N THR A 103 30.89 3.51 -24.73
CA THR A 103 29.84 4.46 -24.34
C THR A 103 29.78 4.75 -22.83
N GLY A 104 30.18 3.80 -21.97
CA GLY A 104 30.11 3.94 -20.51
C GLY A 104 31.10 4.92 -19.86
N ARG A 105 32.18 5.34 -20.54
CA ARG A 105 33.04 6.45 -20.05
C ARG A 105 32.71 7.78 -20.70
N HIS A 106 32.09 7.76 -21.88
CA HIS A 106 31.83 8.99 -22.62
C HIS A 106 30.66 9.77 -22.04
N GLU A 107 29.59 9.14 -21.55
CA GLU A 107 28.50 9.88 -20.90
C GLU A 107 28.95 10.53 -19.58
N GLN A 108 29.68 9.82 -18.72
CA GLN A 108 30.21 10.43 -17.48
C GLN A 108 31.28 11.50 -17.76
N ARG A 109 32.14 11.34 -18.80
CA ARG A 109 33.07 12.41 -19.20
C ARG A 109 32.36 13.60 -19.85
N HIS A 110 31.33 13.36 -20.66
CA HIS A 110 30.57 14.41 -21.33
C HIS A 110 29.82 15.25 -20.29
N TRP A 111 29.21 14.62 -19.28
CA TRP A 111 28.56 15.34 -18.17
C TRP A 111 29.53 15.86 -17.09
N SER A 112 30.82 15.52 -17.16
CA SER A 112 31.82 16.06 -16.24
C SER A 112 32.22 17.49 -16.58
N SER A 113 32.11 17.91 -17.84
CA SER A 113 32.25 19.33 -18.19
C SER A 113 30.96 20.08 -17.85
N PHE A 114 31.10 21.18 -17.12
CA PHE A 114 29.98 22.06 -16.81
C PHE A 114 29.39 22.71 -18.09
N GLU A 115 30.21 22.97 -19.11
CA GLU A 115 29.79 23.62 -20.36
C GLU A 115 28.77 22.77 -21.13
N VAL A 116 28.95 21.45 -21.08
CA VAL A 116 28.03 20.48 -21.70
C VAL A 116 26.70 20.46 -20.95
N VAL A 117 26.75 20.48 -19.62
CA VAL A 117 25.56 20.54 -18.75
C VAL A 117 24.80 21.83 -19.02
N GLU A 118 25.51 22.95 -19.08
CA GLU A 118 24.94 24.26 -19.36
C GLU A 118 24.28 24.33 -20.75
N ARG A 119 24.96 23.81 -21.79
CA ARG A 119 24.39 23.74 -23.14
C ARG A 119 23.12 22.89 -23.19
N ALA A 120 23.18 21.66 -22.68
CA ALA A 120 22.02 20.77 -22.64
C ALA A 120 20.86 21.35 -21.81
N LEU A 121 21.17 22.09 -20.74
CA LEU A 121 20.17 22.78 -19.93
C LEU A 121 19.53 23.95 -20.68
N ARG A 122 20.32 24.75 -21.43
CA ARG A 122 19.80 25.81 -22.30
C ARG A 122 18.93 25.25 -23.42
N ASP A 123 19.36 24.17 -24.07
CA ASP A 123 18.59 23.50 -25.11
C ASP A 123 17.26 22.98 -24.55
N PHE A 124 17.29 22.38 -23.36
CA PHE A 124 16.09 21.93 -22.66
C PHE A 124 15.15 23.11 -22.34
N ILE A 125 15.70 24.23 -21.88
CA ILE A 125 14.92 25.43 -21.57
C ILE A 125 14.28 26.04 -22.82
N ALA A 126 15.04 26.12 -23.92
CA ALA A 126 14.58 26.62 -25.21
C ALA A 126 13.42 25.76 -25.76
N ALA A 127 13.56 24.43 -25.68
CA ALA A 127 12.52 23.50 -26.12
C ALA A 127 11.24 23.55 -25.26
N ASN A 128 11.35 23.81 -23.96
CA ASN A 128 10.22 23.76 -23.02
C ASN A 128 9.66 25.14 -22.62
N GLY A 129 10.12 26.23 -23.26
CA GLY A 129 9.57 27.57 -23.09
C GLY A 129 9.79 28.20 -21.71
N THR A 130 10.78 27.74 -20.95
CA THR A 130 11.05 28.24 -19.58
C THR A 130 12.16 29.29 -19.57
N ARG A 131 11.93 30.43 -20.24
CA ARG A 131 12.95 31.48 -20.38
C ARG A 131 13.55 31.88 -19.03
N ASP A 132 14.86 31.71 -18.91
CA ASP A 132 15.71 32.07 -17.76
C ASP A 132 15.34 31.44 -16.41
N LEU A 133 14.47 30.42 -16.41
CA LEU A 133 14.05 29.71 -15.20
C LEU A 133 14.67 28.33 -15.13
N MET A 134 15.33 28.02 -14.02
CA MET A 134 15.88 26.69 -13.76
C MET A 134 14.75 25.64 -13.78
N PRO A 135 14.83 24.59 -14.62
CA PRO A 135 13.88 23.48 -14.62
C PRO A 135 13.82 22.80 -13.25
N SER A 136 12.62 22.39 -12.84
CA SER A 136 12.49 21.61 -11.61
C SER A 136 12.94 20.16 -11.81
N SER A 137 13.33 19.49 -10.72
CA SER A 137 13.63 18.05 -10.76
C SER A 137 12.46 17.23 -11.32
N LEU A 138 11.23 17.68 -11.10
CA LEU A 138 10.04 17.02 -11.60
C LEU A 138 9.94 17.16 -13.12
N GLN A 139 10.12 18.38 -13.64
CA GLN A 139 10.09 18.62 -15.09
C GLN A 139 11.15 17.81 -15.82
N LEU A 140 12.39 17.79 -15.31
CA LEU A 140 13.45 16.98 -15.92
C LEU A 140 13.07 15.49 -15.99
N ARG A 141 12.40 14.96 -14.96
CA ARG A 141 11.93 13.56 -14.93
C ARG A 141 10.77 13.31 -15.87
N GLU A 142 9.79 14.21 -15.90
CA GLU A 142 8.62 14.13 -16.79
C GLU A 142 9.04 14.10 -18.26
N HIS A 143 10.13 14.79 -18.60
CA HIS A 143 10.73 14.79 -19.94
C HIS A 143 11.82 13.72 -20.13
N GLY A 144 11.95 12.75 -19.20
CA GLY A 144 12.90 11.64 -19.32
C GLY A 144 14.38 12.03 -19.20
N ARG A 145 14.70 13.30 -18.88
CA ARG A 145 16.05 13.83 -18.75
C ARG A 145 16.70 13.53 -17.40
N ASN A 146 16.71 12.25 -17.03
CA ASN A 146 17.36 11.77 -15.81
C ASN A 146 18.88 11.89 -15.89
N ASP A 147 19.45 11.82 -17.09
CA ASP A 147 20.85 12.12 -17.42
C ASP A 147 21.25 13.51 -16.91
N LEU A 148 20.49 14.54 -17.32
CA LEU A 148 20.76 15.93 -16.98
C LEU A 148 20.54 16.18 -15.48
N LEU A 149 19.55 15.53 -14.88
CA LEU A 149 19.30 15.61 -13.43
C LEU A 149 20.46 15.03 -12.60
N LEU A 150 21.05 13.91 -13.03
CA LEU A 150 22.23 13.32 -12.39
C LEU A 150 23.47 14.21 -12.60
N ALA A 151 23.65 14.76 -13.79
CA ALA A 151 24.73 15.68 -14.11
C ALA A 151 24.65 16.97 -13.26
N ILE A 152 23.46 17.56 -13.13
CA ILE A 152 23.22 18.69 -12.23
C ILE A 152 23.61 18.33 -10.79
N ARG A 153 23.32 17.11 -10.34
CA ARG A 153 23.66 16.64 -8.99
C ARG A 153 25.17 16.52 -8.78
N SER A 154 25.92 16.01 -9.76
CA SER A 154 27.38 15.94 -9.68
C SER A 154 28.04 17.31 -9.66
N HIS A 155 27.41 18.33 -10.27
CA HIS A 155 27.86 19.73 -10.24
C HIS A 155 27.36 20.55 -9.05
N GLY A 156 27.01 19.88 -7.93
CA GLY A 156 26.61 20.55 -6.69
C GLY A 156 25.09 20.82 -6.56
N GLY A 157 24.29 20.31 -7.50
CA GLY A 157 22.83 20.38 -7.47
C GLY A 157 22.25 21.62 -8.17
N LEU A 158 20.90 21.66 -8.25
CA LEU A 158 20.15 22.67 -9.02
C LEU A 158 20.54 24.12 -8.68
N ARG A 159 20.81 24.44 -7.42
CA ARG A 159 21.16 25.79 -6.99
C ARG A 159 22.57 26.20 -7.41
N ALA A 160 23.54 25.29 -7.29
CA ALA A 160 24.92 25.56 -7.71
C ALA A 160 24.97 25.78 -9.23
N VAL A 161 24.28 24.92 -9.99
CA VAL A 161 24.17 25.06 -11.45
C VAL A 161 23.44 26.36 -11.82
N ALA A 162 22.28 26.65 -11.22
CA ALA A 162 21.53 27.88 -11.49
C ALA A 162 22.35 29.15 -11.22
N ASN A 163 23.09 29.19 -10.10
CA ASN A 163 23.98 30.30 -9.78
C ASN A 163 25.10 30.46 -10.81
N ARG A 164 25.69 29.35 -11.27
CA ARG A 164 26.76 29.36 -12.28
C ARG A 164 26.27 29.75 -13.67
N THR A 165 25.06 29.34 -14.05
CA THR A 165 24.47 29.66 -15.37
C THR A 165 23.71 31.00 -15.39
N GLY A 166 23.59 31.68 -14.26
CA GLY A 166 22.80 32.92 -14.13
C GLY A 166 21.28 32.72 -14.21
N MET A 167 20.79 31.49 -14.11
CA MET A 167 19.36 31.18 -14.21
C MET A 167 18.64 31.47 -12.89
N ARG A 168 17.40 31.98 -12.98
CA ARG A 168 16.56 32.21 -11.81
C ARG A 168 15.97 30.88 -11.34
N LEU A 169 16.18 30.56 -10.07
CA LEU A 169 15.43 29.46 -9.45
C LEU A 169 13.96 29.87 -9.32
N ARG A 170 13.04 28.95 -9.62
CA ARG A 170 11.61 29.20 -9.39
C ARG A 170 11.37 29.55 -7.92
N PRO A 171 10.46 30.48 -7.60
CA PRO A 171 10.09 30.80 -6.22
C PRO A 171 9.68 29.58 -5.39
N ALA A 172 9.15 28.51 -6.00
CA ALA A 172 8.82 27.25 -5.33
C ALA A 172 10.03 26.33 -5.04
N LEU A 173 11.15 26.51 -5.77
CA LEU A 173 12.44 25.86 -5.46
C LEU A 173 13.26 26.70 -4.47
N LEU A 174 13.07 28.01 -4.50
CA LEU A 174 13.51 28.96 -3.47
C LEU A 174 12.60 28.92 -2.24
N ALA A 175 11.38 28.37 -2.36
CA ALA A 175 10.45 28.17 -1.25
C ALA A 175 11.18 27.23 -0.30
N LYS A 176 11.65 27.88 0.75
CA LYS A 176 12.75 27.50 1.61
C LYS A 176 12.87 25.98 1.67
N ARG A 177 14.04 25.43 1.30
CA ARG A 177 14.61 24.42 2.18
C ARG A 177 14.71 25.13 3.52
N PHE A 178 13.64 25.01 4.29
CA PHE A 178 13.59 25.38 5.67
C PHE A 178 14.83 24.74 6.25
N ASP A 179 15.81 25.58 6.57
CA ASP A 179 16.93 25.09 7.34
C ASP A 179 16.30 24.72 8.66
N TRP A 180 16.02 23.43 8.82
CA TRP A 180 15.33 22.95 10.00
C TRP A 180 16.24 23.07 11.24
N ALA A 181 17.51 23.46 11.07
CA ALA A 181 18.38 23.91 12.14
C ALA A 181 18.08 25.37 12.57
N ASP A 182 17.48 26.18 11.70
CA ASP A 182 17.00 27.51 12.04
C ASP A 182 15.77 27.40 12.97
N TRP A 183 15.88 28.05 14.12
CA TRP A 183 14.86 28.04 15.16
C TRP A 183 13.57 28.75 14.73
N ASP A 184 13.67 29.87 14.03
CA ASP A 184 12.51 30.70 13.70
C ASP A 184 11.61 30.02 12.67
N VAL A 185 12.26 29.31 11.74
CA VAL A 185 11.61 28.43 10.78
C VAL A 185 10.87 27.29 11.47
N LEU A 186 11.54 26.59 12.40
CA LEU A 186 10.93 25.51 13.16
C LEU A 186 9.73 26.01 13.99
N ALA A 187 9.91 27.13 14.68
CA ALA A 187 8.91 27.76 15.52
C ALA A 187 7.67 28.16 14.71
N SER A 188 7.87 28.85 13.57
CA SER A 188 6.78 29.30 12.70
C SER A 188 5.96 28.12 12.15
N GLU A 189 6.61 27.08 11.64
CA GLU A 189 5.92 25.89 11.13
C GLU A 189 5.20 25.11 12.23
N LEU A 190 5.78 25.05 13.43
CA LEU A 190 5.17 24.37 14.57
C LEU A 190 3.96 25.16 15.12
N PHE A 191 4.02 26.49 15.18
CA PHE A 191 2.88 27.34 15.54
C PHE A 191 1.77 27.27 14.49
N ALA A 192 2.12 27.31 13.20
CA ALA A 192 1.15 27.11 12.13
C ALA A 192 0.45 25.75 12.27
N PHE A 193 1.20 24.69 12.60
CA PHE A 193 0.62 23.39 12.87
C PHE A 193 -0.32 23.41 14.08
N VAL A 194 0.09 24.01 15.20
CA VAL A 194 -0.72 24.11 16.43
C VAL A 194 -2.01 24.89 16.18
N ALA A 195 -1.95 25.97 15.38
CA ALA A 195 -3.12 26.78 15.04
C ALA A 195 -4.14 26.00 14.19
N THR A 196 -3.69 25.14 13.28
CA THR A 196 -4.59 24.41 12.37
C THR A 196 -5.07 23.07 12.92
N ASN A 197 -4.21 22.33 13.64
CA ASN A 197 -4.46 20.93 14.02
C ASN A 197 -4.26 20.66 15.52
N GLY A 198 -3.72 21.60 16.28
CA GLY A 198 -3.33 21.40 17.67
C GLY A 198 -4.30 22.01 18.68
N THR A 199 -3.96 21.85 19.95
CA THR A 199 -4.59 22.59 21.04
C THR A 199 -3.73 23.81 21.33
N SER A 200 -4.31 25.01 21.35
CA SER A 200 -3.56 26.25 21.59
C SER A 200 -2.76 26.16 22.91
N GLY A 201 -1.50 26.55 22.85
CA GLY A 201 -0.59 26.49 23.99
C GLY A 201 -0.09 25.09 24.38
N VAL A 202 -0.35 24.06 23.57
CA VAL A 202 0.06 22.67 23.84
C VAL A 202 1.01 22.15 22.75
N MET A 203 2.13 21.54 23.16
CA MET A 203 3.07 20.91 22.24
C MET A 203 2.46 19.66 21.58
N PRO A 204 2.39 19.60 20.23
CA PRO A 204 1.96 18.39 19.51
C PRO A 204 2.87 17.19 19.78
N SER A 205 2.29 16.01 19.90
CA SER A 205 3.05 14.77 20.02
C SER A 205 3.74 14.40 18.70
N ALA A 206 4.85 13.66 18.77
CA ALA A 206 5.54 13.19 17.57
C ALA A 206 4.64 12.28 16.72
N ALA A 207 3.67 11.59 17.33
CA ALA A 207 2.69 10.78 16.62
C ALA A 207 1.74 11.66 15.80
N GLU A 208 1.16 12.71 16.39
CA GLU A 208 0.29 13.65 15.68
C GLU A 208 1.00 14.29 14.50
N LEU A 209 2.22 14.78 14.70
CA LEU A 209 3.01 15.35 13.61
C LEU A 209 3.24 14.35 12.46
N ARG A 210 3.46 13.05 12.76
CA ARG A 210 3.62 12.02 11.72
C ARG A 210 2.30 11.71 11.02
N THR A 211 1.20 11.58 11.75
CA THR A 211 -0.14 11.32 11.18
C THR A 211 -0.54 12.40 10.17
N HIS A 212 -0.12 13.64 10.40
CA HIS A 212 -0.34 14.76 9.48
C HIS A 212 0.79 14.99 8.46
N GLY A 213 1.65 13.99 8.22
CA GLY A 213 2.71 14.06 7.20
C GLY A 213 3.87 15.02 7.53
N ARG A 214 3.93 15.58 8.75
CA ARG A 214 4.99 16.49 9.21
C ARG A 214 6.19 15.74 9.80
N GLY A 215 6.57 14.60 9.21
CA GLY A 215 7.69 13.78 9.66
C GLY A 215 9.05 14.51 9.67
N LYS A 216 9.24 15.46 8.74
CA LYS A 216 10.44 16.33 8.70
C LYS A 216 10.56 17.23 9.93
N LEU A 217 9.45 17.75 10.43
CA LEU A 217 9.40 18.58 11.64
C LEU A 217 9.76 17.75 12.88
N VAL A 218 9.28 16.51 12.97
CA VAL A 218 9.69 15.57 14.03
C VAL A 218 11.19 15.31 13.99
N HIS A 219 11.73 15.03 12.81
CA HIS A 219 13.17 14.81 12.64
C HIS A 219 13.98 16.04 13.05
N ALA A 220 13.55 17.23 12.63
CA ALA A 220 14.17 18.51 13.00
C ALA A 220 14.21 18.73 14.51
N ILE A 221 13.06 18.57 15.17
CA ILE A 221 12.92 18.72 16.63
C ILE A 221 13.94 17.83 17.36
N HIS A 222 14.06 16.56 16.96
CA HIS A 222 14.97 15.63 17.62
C HIS A 222 16.44 15.86 17.27
N LYS A 223 16.75 16.15 16.00
CA LYS A 223 18.13 16.23 15.51
C LYS A 223 18.80 17.55 15.84
N HIS A 224 18.09 18.67 15.72
CA HIS A 224 18.67 20.00 15.81
C HIS A 224 18.30 20.75 17.10
N HIS A 225 17.16 20.43 17.72
CA HIS A 225 16.59 21.26 18.79
C HIS A 225 16.40 20.53 20.12
N GLY A 226 17.13 19.44 20.36
CA GLY A 226 17.17 18.76 21.67
C GLY A 226 15.89 17.99 22.03
N GLY A 227 15.02 17.72 21.05
CA GLY A 227 13.78 16.95 21.22
C GLY A 227 12.59 17.76 21.71
N GLN A 228 11.42 17.10 21.78
CA GLN A 228 10.14 17.79 22.03
C GLN A 228 10.08 18.54 23.37
N LYS A 229 10.83 18.09 24.38
CA LYS A 229 10.86 18.73 25.71
C LYS A 229 11.55 20.09 25.64
N ALA A 230 12.72 20.17 24.99
CA ALA A 230 13.47 21.40 24.83
C ALA A 230 12.71 22.40 23.96
N VAL A 231 12.13 21.93 22.85
CA VAL A 231 11.32 22.77 21.95
C VAL A 231 10.08 23.32 22.67
N ALA A 232 9.35 22.48 23.42
CA ALA A 232 8.18 22.92 24.17
C ALA A 232 8.51 23.99 25.22
N ALA A 233 9.59 23.78 25.99
CA ALA A 233 10.06 24.73 26.98
C ALA A 233 10.44 26.07 26.33
N ARG A 234 11.17 26.02 25.21
CA ARG A 234 11.63 27.22 24.50
C ARG A 234 10.50 28.01 23.82
N LEU A 235 9.42 27.34 23.41
CA LEU A 235 8.24 28.00 22.82
C LEU A 235 7.16 28.38 23.85
N GLY A 236 7.37 28.12 25.14
CA GLY A 236 6.33 28.31 26.16
C GLY A 236 5.10 27.42 25.96
N LEU A 237 5.23 26.33 25.18
CA LEU A 237 4.15 25.38 24.96
C LEU A 237 4.11 24.41 26.15
N ARG A 238 2.93 24.25 26.74
CA ARG A 238 2.71 23.20 27.72
C ARG A 238 2.90 21.89 27.00
N ARG A 239 3.84 21.06 27.45
CA ARG A 239 3.82 19.66 27.03
C ARG A 239 2.45 19.14 27.43
N ARG A 240 1.74 18.50 26.51
CA ARG A 240 0.56 17.73 26.85
C ARG A 240 0.95 16.92 28.07
N ALA A 241 0.37 17.24 29.22
CA ALA A 241 0.51 16.42 30.42
C ALA A 241 0.21 15.03 29.88
N ARG A 242 1.22 14.15 29.91
CA ARG A 242 1.10 12.79 29.38
C ARG A 242 -0.23 12.30 29.95
N ALA A 243 -1.25 12.15 29.07
CA ALA A 243 -2.67 12.19 29.46
C ALA A 243 -2.79 11.47 30.79
N PRO A 244 -3.23 12.18 31.87
CA PRO A 244 -2.82 11.95 33.26
C PRO A 244 -2.52 10.50 33.38
N GLU A 245 -1.22 10.24 33.30
CA GLU A 245 -0.67 8.94 33.09
C GLU A 245 -1.31 8.07 34.14
N ARG A 246 -2.36 7.30 33.77
CA ARG A 246 -2.95 6.30 34.64
C ARG A 246 -1.73 5.53 35.11
N GLU A 247 -1.45 5.68 36.41
CA GLU A 247 -0.12 5.74 37.02
C GLU A 247 0.94 5.10 36.15
N GLN A 248 2.02 5.82 35.85
CA GLN A 248 3.20 5.26 35.19
C GLN A 248 3.60 4.02 35.99
N VAL A 249 3.07 2.87 35.57
CA VAL A 249 2.98 1.73 36.46
C VAL A 249 4.42 1.36 36.74
N PRO A 250 4.85 1.31 38.02
CA PRO A 250 6.27 1.28 38.36
C PRO A 250 7.01 0.26 37.50
N ARG A 251 8.26 0.54 37.13
CA ARG A 251 9.05 -0.44 36.38
C ARG A 251 9.04 -1.76 37.15
N GLY A 252 8.52 -2.82 36.53
CA GLY A 252 8.29 -4.10 37.20
C GLY A 252 6.82 -4.43 37.50
N PHE A 253 5.90 -3.47 37.45
CA PHE A 253 4.48 -3.69 37.72
C PHE A 253 3.89 -4.80 36.84
N TRP A 254 4.21 -4.79 35.54
CA TRP A 254 3.77 -5.83 34.61
C TRP A 254 4.60 -7.11 34.66
N VAL A 255 5.66 -7.20 35.47
CA VAL A 255 6.42 -8.44 35.66
C VAL A 255 5.64 -9.38 36.59
N GLU A 256 4.96 -8.83 37.60
CA GLU A 256 4.11 -9.58 38.50
C GLU A 256 2.81 -10.04 37.81
N PRO A 257 2.55 -11.36 37.69
CA PRO A 257 1.36 -11.88 37.03
C PRO A 257 0.05 -11.35 37.66
N ALA A 258 0.02 -11.14 38.98
CA ALA A 258 -1.15 -10.66 39.72
C ALA A 258 -1.60 -9.26 39.27
N ASN A 259 -0.67 -8.37 38.91
CA ASN A 259 -1.00 -7.04 38.42
C ASN A 259 -1.59 -7.11 37.00
N LEU A 260 -1.05 -7.97 36.15
CA LEU A 260 -1.61 -8.26 34.83
C LEU A 260 -3.03 -8.82 34.95
N GLU A 261 -3.23 -9.80 35.84
CA GLU A 261 -4.54 -10.40 36.11
C GLU A 261 -5.56 -9.34 36.53
N ARG A 262 -5.25 -8.55 37.56
CA ARG A 262 -6.15 -7.52 38.09
C ARG A 262 -6.60 -6.54 37.00
N GLU A 263 -5.64 -6.01 36.24
CA GLU A 263 -5.90 -5.02 35.18
C GLU A 263 -6.67 -5.61 33.99
N LEU A 264 -6.34 -6.85 33.62
CA LEU A 264 -6.99 -7.55 32.51
C LEU A 264 -8.42 -7.94 32.84
N LEU A 265 -8.67 -8.47 34.04
CA LEU A 265 -10.02 -8.79 34.52
C LEU A 265 -10.87 -7.54 34.66
N ALA A 266 -10.30 -6.44 35.18
CA ALA A 266 -10.98 -5.15 35.25
C ALA A 266 -11.38 -4.64 33.85
N TYR A 267 -10.48 -4.75 32.88
CA TYR A 267 -10.78 -4.39 31.49
C TYR A 267 -11.89 -5.27 30.89
N ALA A 268 -11.81 -6.59 31.08
CA ALA A 268 -12.79 -7.55 30.55
C ALA A 268 -14.20 -7.32 31.14
N ARG A 269 -14.30 -7.07 32.45
CA ARG A 269 -15.57 -6.70 33.11
C ARG A 269 -16.13 -5.40 32.55
N GLY A 270 -15.28 -4.37 32.39
CA GLY A 270 -15.69 -3.09 31.83
C GLY A 270 -16.08 -3.17 30.34
N ALA A 271 -15.48 -4.08 29.57
CA ALA A 271 -15.90 -4.36 28.20
C ALA A 271 -17.29 -5.02 28.15
N ARG A 272 -17.52 -6.04 29.00
CA ARG A 272 -18.83 -6.69 29.12
C ARG A 272 -19.93 -5.72 29.54
N ALA A 273 -19.67 -4.86 30.52
CA ALA A 273 -20.63 -3.83 30.96
C ALA A 273 -21.04 -2.90 29.80
N ARG A 274 -20.09 -2.51 28.95
CA ARG A 274 -20.37 -1.70 27.75
C ARG A 274 -21.19 -2.47 26.70
N GLU A 275 -20.91 -3.75 26.49
CA GLU A 275 -21.69 -4.60 25.58
C GLU A 275 -23.13 -4.78 26.08
N VAL A 276 -23.34 -5.02 27.39
CA VAL A 276 -24.68 -5.11 28.00
C VAL A 276 -25.42 -3.79 27.88
N ALA A 277 -24.77 -2.65 28.17
CA ALA A 277 -25.37 -1.33 28.03
C ALA A 277 -25.74 -1.02 26.57
N ALA A 278 -24.91 -1.42 25.60
CA ALA A 278 -25.21 -1.28 24.17
C ALA A 278 -26.40 -2.15 23.75
N ALA A 279 -26.47 -3.41 24.22
CA ALA A 279 -27.59 -4.31 23.94
C ALA A 279 -28.91 -3.82 24.56
N ALA A 280 -28.86 -3.24 25.77
CA ALA A 280 -30.04 -2.65 26.40
C ALA A 280 -30.58 -1.44 25.63
N ARG A 281 -29.68 -0.55 25.16
CA ARG A 281 -30.06 0.58 24.28
C ARG A 281 -30.74 0.11 23.01
N TYR A 282 -30.25 -0.96 22.38
CA TYR A 282 -30.84 -1.50 21.16
C TYR A 282 -32.24 -2.10 21.41
N ARG A 283 -32.51 -2.64 22.59
CA ARG A 283 -33.82 -3.21 22.97
C ARG A 283 -34.82 -2.18 23.52
N GLY A 284 -34.48 -0.89 23.55
CA GLY A 284 -35.32 0.15 24.12
C GLY A 284 -35.51 0.03 25.64
N VAL A 285 -34.64 -0.71 26.34
CA VAL A 285 -34.74 -0.88 27.79
C VAL A 285 -34.14 0.36 28.47
N PRO A 286 -34.85 1.01 29.43
CA PRO A 286 -34.36 2.19 30.12
C PRO A 286 -33.02 1.94 30.83
N LEU A 287 -32.02 2.79 30.59
CA LEU A 287 -30.66 2.69 31.14
C LEU A 287 -30.60 2.65 32.68
N ALA A 288 -31.61 3.17 33.38
CA ALA A 288 -31.66 3.23 34.84
C ALA A 288 -31.63 1.84 35.51
N HIS A 289 -32.25 0.83 34.90
CA HIS A 289 -32.26 -0.54 35.44
C HIS A 289 -30.89 -1.24 35.30
N VAL A 290 -30.17 -0.96 34.22
CA VAL A 290 -28.87 -1.61 33.91
C VAL A 290 -27.74 -1.06 34.79
N ALA A 291 -27.79 0.23 35.14
CA ALA A 291 -26.80 0.84 36.03
C ALA A 291 -26.92 0.36 37.49
N ALA A 292 -28.14 0.08 37.96
CA ALA A 292 -28.39 -0.43 39.31
C ALA A 292 -27.82 -1.84 39.52
N GLU A 293 -27.98 -2.75 38.54
CA GLU A 293 -27.42 -4.11 38.59
C GLU A 293 -25.89 -4.15 38.43
N ALA A 294 -25.29 -3.21 37.70
CA ALA A 294 -23.83 -3.16 37.53
C ALA A 294 -23.11 -2.63 38.78
N SER A 295 -23.73 -1.72 39.53
CA SER A 295 -23.15 -1.11 40.72
C SER A 295 -23.15 -2.05 41.95
N THR A 296 -24.22 -2.84 42.12
CA THR A 296 -24.32 -3.84 43.20
C THR A 296 -23.28 -4.96 43.05
N ASN A 297 -22.94 -5.34 41.82
CA ASN A 297 -21.92 -6.36 41.54
C ASN A 297 -20.47 -5.85 41.69
N ALA A 298 -20.23 -4.54 41.56
CA ALA A 298 -18.91 -3.95 41.80
C ALA A 298 -18.61 -3.78 43.30
N ALA A 299 -19.63 -3.49 44.11
CA ALA A 299 -19.49 -3.29 45.56
C ALA A 299 -19.28 -4.61 46.34
N SER A 300 -19.83 -5.74 45.87
CA SER A 300 -19.71 -7.05 46.53
C SER A 300 -18.32 -7.71 46.38
N ALA A 301 -17.51 -7.27 45.40
CA ALA A 301 -16.18 -7.82 45.15
C ALA A 301 -15.06 -7.20 46.01
N GLY A 302 -15.31 -6.08 46.70
CA GLY A 302 -14.31 -5.37 47.51
C GLY A 302 -14.21 -5.77 48.98
N ALA A 303 -15.13 -6.60 49.50
CA ALA A 303 -15.30 -6.81 50.94
C ALA A 303 -14.86 -8.19 51.48
N ARG A 304 -14.16 -9.01 50.69
CA ARG A 304 -13.67 -10.33 51.15
C ARG A 304 -12.16 -10.40 51.20
N THR A 305 -11.57 -9.71 52.17
CA THR A 305 -10.24 -10.07 52.69
C THR A 305 -10.19 -9.65 54.17
N LEU A 306 -9.82 -10.60 55.03
CA LEU A 306 -9.70 -10.53 56.51
C LEU A 306 -10.97 -10.84 57.32
N VAL A 307 -11.31 -12.14 57.45
CA VAL A 307 -11.79 -12.67 58.74
C VAL A 307 -11.10 -14.01 59.04
N ARG A 308 -10.63 -14.09 60.27
CA ARG A 308 -9.76 -15.05 60.94
C ARG A 308 -10.50 -16.34 61.34
N ALA A 309 -9.74 -17.43 61.43
CA ALA A 309 -10.17 -18.79 61.76
C ALA A 309 -10.77 -18.97 63.16
N ALA A 310 -11.87 -19.74 63.25
CA ALA A 310 -12.26 -20.61 64.39
C ALA A 310 -13.41 -21.56 63.95
N PRO A 311 -13.67 -22.68 64.67
CA PRO A 311 -13.98 -23.96 64.02
C PRO A 311 -15.46 -24.37 63.98
N LEU A 312 -15.66 -25.40 63.14
CA LEU A 312 -16.83 -26.23 62.85
C LEU A 312 -17.81 -26.46 64.02
N ASP A 313 -19.09 -26.21 63.77
CA ASP A 313 -20.13 -27.24 63.93
C ASP A 313 -21.49 -26.87 63.29
N ALA A 314 -22.19 -27.93 62.87
CA ALA A 314 -23.63 -28.09 62.69
C ALA A 314 -24.38 -27.32 61.56
N ALA A 315 -24.64 -28.08 60.49
CA ALA A 315 -25.95 -28.26 59.86
C ALA A 315 -26.84 -27.01 59.65
N ALA A 316 -26.64 -26.33 58.52
CA ALA A 316 -27.68 -25.55 57.87
C ALA A 316 -27.59 -25.76 56.35
N SER A 317 -28.73 -26.11 55.75
CA SER A 317 -28.91 -26.33 54.31
C SER A 317 -28.28 -25.22 53.45
N PRO A 318 -27.63 -25.55 52.32
CA PRO A 318 -27.08 -24.52 51.44
C PRO A 318 -28.22 -23.70 50.82
N PRO A 319 -28.17 -22.35 50.80
CA PRO A 319 -29.05 -21.59 49.93
C PRO A 319 -28.70 -21.94 48.47
N SER A 320 -29.56 -22.75 47.87
CA SER A 320 -29.59 -23.05 46.44
C SER A 320 -30.07 -21.83 45.65
N SER A 321 -29.24 -20.79 45.64
CA SER A 321 -29.33 -19.65 44.73
C SER A 321 -27.93 -19.37 44.19
N ALA A 322 -27.35 -20.37 43.51
CA ALA A 322 -26.23 -20.11 42.62
C ALA A 322 -26.73 -19.13 41.54
N PRO A 323 -26.06 -17.97 41.31
CA PRO A 323 -26.48 -17.05 40.28
C PRO A 323 -26.38 -17.77 38.93
N ALA A 324 -27.54 -18.13 38.38
CA ALA A 324 -27.64 -18.81 37.11
C ALA A 324 -27.07 -17.92 36.00
N ASN A 325 -26.13 -18.45 35.22
CA ASN A 325 -25.65 -17.91 33.94
C ASN A 325 -24.85 -16.59 33.94
N GLU A 326 -23.90 -16.42 34.86
CA GLU A 326 -22.82 -15.47 34.56
C GLU A 326 -21.94 -16.04 33.43
N ARG A 327 -22.15 -15.53 32.21
CA ARG A 327 -21.27 -15.83 31.08
C ARG A 327 -19.82 -15.56 31.50
N PRO A 328 -18.89 -16.50 31.30
CA PRO A 328 -17.47 -16.27 31.60
C PRO A 328 -16.92 -15.03 30.88
N LEU A 329 -15.94 -14.39 31.51
CA LEU A 329 -15.32 -13.17 30.98
C LEU A 329 -14.52 -13.47 29.73
N THR A 330 -14.64 -12.63 28.70
CA THR A 330 -13.96 -12.84 27.43
C THR A 330 -12.60 -12.13 27.36
N MET A 331 -11.57 -12.82 26.88
CA MET A 331 -10.24 -12.26 26.61
C MET A 331 -10.35 -11.16 25.55
N PRO A 332 -9.89 -9.92 25.84
CA PRO A 332 -9.90 -8.84 24.87
C PRO A 332 -8.93 -9.10 23.72
N THR A 333 -9.28 -8.66 22.50
CA THR A 333 -8.40 -8.77 21.34
C THR A 333 -7.32 -7.67 21.37
N SER A 334 -6.20 -7.90 20.68
CA SER A 334 -5.15 -6.89 20.55
C SER A 334 -5.69 -5.58 19.95
N ARG A 335 -6.51 -5.69 18.89
CA ARG A 335 -7.17 -4.54 18.28
C ARG A 335 -8.06 -3.79 19.27
N ALA A 336 -8.82 -4.48 20.11
CA ALA A 336 -9.67 -3.85 21.12
C ALA A 336 -8.84 -3.11 22.18
N LEU A 337 -7.73 -3.69 22.65
CA LEU A 337 -6.83 -3.03 23.60
C LEU A 337 -6.15 -1.80 22.99
N VAL A 338 -5.65 -1.91 21.76
CA VAL A 338 -5.02 -0.78 21.04
C VAL A 338 -6.02 0.34 20.78
N ALA A 339 -7.23 0.01 20.31
CA ALA A 339 -8.30 0.99 20.08
C ALA A 339 -8.74 1.69 21.37
N ALA A 340 -8.70 0.98 22.51
CA ALA A 340 -8.96 1.55 23.83
C ALA A 340 -7.75 2.29 24.44
N GLY A 341 -6.64 2.43 23.70
CA GLY A 341 -5.40 3.04 24.19
C GLY A 341 -4.62 2.20 25.20
N ARG A 342 -5.07 0.98 25.52
CA ARG A 342 -4.44 0.04 26.47
C ARG A 342 -3.29 -0.75 25.83
N THR A 343 -2.35 -0.03 25.21
CA THR A 343 -1.15 -0.62 24.59
C THR A 343 -0.16 -1.17 25.62
N ASP A 344 -0.19 -0.65 26.85
CA ASP A 344 0.47 -1.16 28.04
C ASP A 344 0.05 -2.61 28.33
N LEU A 345 -1.26 -2.84 28.43
CA LEU A 345 -1.82 -4.15 28.74
C LEU A 345 -1.57 -5.14 27.61
N HIS A 346 -1.66 -4.71 26.33
CA HIS A 346 -1.27 -5.55 25.20
C HIS A 346 0.19 -6.03 25.30
N ARG A 347 1.13 -5.13 25.60
CA ARG A 347 2.55 -5.48 25.73
C ARG A 347 2.79 -6.41 26.92
N ALA A 348 2.11 -6.16 28.04
CA ALA A 348 2.19 -7.03 29.22
C ALA A 348 1.68 -8.44 28.90
N ILE A 349 0.55 -8.57 28.19
CA ILE A 349 0.04 -9.87 27.72
C ILE A 349 1.08 -10.59 26.85
N CYS A 350 1.73 -9.89 25.91
CA CYS A 350 2.79 -10.48 25.08
C CYS A 350 4.00 -10.94 25.91
N ALA A 351 4.41 -10.16 26.92
CA ALA A 351 5.52 -10.51 27.80
C ALA A 351 5.23 -11.75 28.68
N HIS A 352 3.95 -12.02 28.98
CA HIS A 352 3.49 -13.18 29.75
C HIS A 352 3.09 -14.39 28.90
N GLY A 353 3.69 -14.53 27.71
CA GLY A 353 3.44 -15.69 26.82
C GLY A 353 2.30 -15.50 25.81
N GLY A 354 1.78 -14.27 25.69
CA GLY A 354 0.78 -13.92 24.70
C GLY A 354 -0.66 -14.21 25.13
N TYR A 355 -1.60 -13.81 24.26
CA TYR A 355 -3.03 -13.84 24.57
C TYR A 355 -3.55 -15.24 24.91
N PHE A 356 -2.94 -16.29 24.36
CA PHE A 356 -3.36 -17.66 24.60
C PHE A 356 -3.04 -18.12 26.02
N GLU A 357 -1.76 -18.00 26.41
CA GLU A 357 -1.31 -18.44 27.73
C GLU A 357 -1.94 -17.62 28.84
N VAL A 358 -2.05 -16.31 28.64
CA VAL A 358 -2.69 -15.40 29.58
C VAL A 358 -4.18 -15.70 29.73
N ALA A 359 -4.91 -15.98 28.64
CA ALA A 359 -6.33 -16.34 28.74
C ALA A 359 -6.53 -17.67 29.48
N ALA A 360 -5.70 -18.68 29.18
CA ALA A 360 -5.74 -19.98 29.85
C ALA A 360 -5.40 -19.85 31.35
N ARG A 361 -4.39 -19.05 31.68
CA ARG A 361 -3.95 -18.81 33.08
C ARG A 361 -5.04 -18.16 33.93
N TYR A 362 -5.82 -17.23 33.37
CA TYR A 362 -6.82 -16.46 34.11
C TYR A 362 -8.26 -16.89 33.85
N GLY A 363 -8.47 -18.06 33.23
CA GLY A 363 -9.81 -18.60 32.96
C GLY A 363 -10.68 -17.68 32.08
N LEU A 364 -10.05 -16.84 31.26
CA LEU A 364 -10.76 -15.95 30.34
C LEU A 364 -11.19 -16.75 29.11
N GLU A 365 -12.49 -16.74 28.83
CA GLU A 365 -12.99 -17.30 27.58
C GLU A 365 -12.40 -16.54 26.42
N ARG A 366 -11.80 -17.26 25.48
CA ARG A 366 -11.39 -16.59 24.25
C ARG A 366 -12.66 -16.23 23.50
N ARG A 367 -12.73 -15.02 22.93
CA ARG A 367 -13.81 -14.66 21.99
C ARG A 367 -13.89 -15.69 20.86
N ASP A 368 -12.73 -16.31 20.59
CA ASP A 368 -12.60 -17.56 19.88
C ASP A 368 -12.87 -18.75 20.84
N GLY A 369 -14.12 -18.92 21.29
CA GLY A 369 -14.62 -20.21 21.80
C GLY A 369 -14.53 -21.33 20.74
N ARG A 370 -13.93 -21.03 19.59
CA ARG A 370 -13.36 -21.98 18.66
C ARG A 370 -12.18 -22.64 19.38
N ARG A 371 -12.47 -23.69 20.17
CA ARG A 371 -11.53 -24.80 20.48
C ARG A 371 -10.51 -24.83 19.38
N ARG A 372 -9.18 -24.77 19.67
CA ARG A 372 -8.10 -24.83 18.67
C ARG A 372 -8.61 -25.70 17.54
N LYS A 373 -9.12 -25.05 16.49
CA LYS A 373 -9.86 -25.78 15.47
C LYS A 373 -8.80 -26.74 14.98
N ASN A 374 -9.12 -28.03 14.96
CA ASN A 374 -8.16 -28.97 14.43
C ASN A 374 -8.04 -28.59 12.95
N TRP A 375 -7.16 -27.65 12.66
CA TRP A 375 -7.06 -27.10 11.32
C TRP A 375 -6.53 -28.19 10.42
N ALA A 376 -5.87 -29.23 10.98
CA ALA A 376 -5.55 -30.50 10.33
C ALA A 376 -6.78 -31.25 9.79
N ASP A 377 -7.99 -30.93 10.26
CA ASP A 377 -9.24 -31.43 9.73
C ASP A 377 -9.76 -30.47 8.63
N LYS A 378 -9.82 -30.99 7.40
CA LYS A 378 -10.27 -30.25 6.22
C LYS A 378 -11.74 -29.81 6.33
N ASP A 379 -12.58 -30.56 7.02
CA ASP A 379 -13.99 -30.22 7.18
C ASP A 379 -14.17 -29.04 8.14
N VAL A 380 -13.31 -28.94 9.15
CA VAL A 380 -13.28 -27.79 10.07
C VAL A 380 -12.80 -26.52 9.36
N LEU A 381 -11.77 -26.64 8.51
CA LEU A 381 -11.31 -25.54 7.66
C LEU A 381 -12.42 -25.10 6.69
N ARG A 382 -13.05 -26.07 6.01
CA ARG A 382 -14.16 -25.87 5.09
C ARG A 382 -15.31 -25.11 5.74
N ALA A 383 -15.82 -25.62 6.87
CA ALA A 383 -16.95 -25.02 7.55
C ALA A 383 -16.65 -23.59 8.00
N GLU A 384 -15.42 -23.33 8.45
CA GLU A 384 -15.02 -22.02 8.94
C GLU A 384 -14.80 -21.00 7.82
N LEU A 385 -14.24 -21.43 6.70
CA LEU A 385 -14.08 -20.62 5.52
C LEU A 385 -15.44 -20.28 4.89
N LEU A 386 -16.34 -21.25 4.77
CA LEU A 386 -17.71 -21.03 4.30
C LEU A 386 -18.49 -20.08 5.22
N ARG A 387 -18.33 -20.21 6.54
CA ARG A 387 -18.91 -19.25 7.49
C ARG A 387 -18.36 -17.84 7.28
N TYR A 388 -17.04 -17.71 7.13
CA TYR A 388 -16.43 -16.41 6.88
C TYR A 388 -16.95 -15.77 5.58
N ILE A 389 -17.10 -16.56 4.50
CA ILE A 389 -17.69 -16.12 3.23
C ILE A 389 -19.13 -15.66 3.43
N ALA A 390 -19.94 -16.41 4.18
CA ALA A 390 -21.33 -16.02 4.46
C ALA A 390 -21.44 -14.71 5.27
N GLU A 391 -20.48 -14.44 6.15
CA GLU A 391 -20.47 -13.25 7.01
C GLU A 391 -19.86 -12.00 6.34
N ASN A 392 -18.84 -12.17 5.48
CA ASN A 392 -17.99 -11.05 5.02
C ASN A 392 -17.69 -11.04 3.51
N GLY A 393 -18.12 -12.06 2.74
CA GLY A 393 -17.73 -12.22 1.33
C GLY A 393 -18.92 -12.38 0.38
N THR A 394 -18.61 -12.52 -0.91
CA THR A 394 -19.59 -12.87 -1.94
C THR A 394 -19.89 -14.37 -1.89
N VAL A 395 -21.17 -14.75 -1.82
CA VAL A 395 -21.58 -16.16 -1.76
C VAL A 395 -21.06 -16.92 -2.98
N GLY A 396 -20.24 -17.94 -2.74
CA GLY A 396 -19.65 -18.78 -3.79
C GLY A 396 -18.27 -18.31 -4.30
N GLU A 397 -17.73 -17.22 -3.76
CA GLU A 397 -16.38 -16.74 -4.07
C GLU A 397 -15.42 -17.00 -2.91
N MET A 398 -14.20 -17.38 -3.27
CA MET A 398 -13.09 -17.54 -2.33
C MET A 398 -12.61 -16.16 -1.90
N PRO A 399 -12.43 -15.86 -0.60
CA PRO A 399 -11.90 -14.57 -0.16
C PRO A 399 -10.43 -14.41 -0.58
N SER A 400 -10.01 -13.18 -0.86
CA SER A 400 -8.63 -12.88 -1.23
C SER A 400 -7.70 -12.98 -0.01
N HIS A 401 -6.39 -13.15 -0.26
CA HIS A 401 -5.39 -13.21 0.79
C HIS A 401 -5.39 -11.92 1.63
N ASP A 402 -5.45 -10.78 0.95
CA ASP A 402 -5.44 -9.46 1.57
C ASP A 402 -6.71 -9.23 2.40
N GLN A 403 -7.87 -9.68 1.93
CA GLN A 403 -9.12 -9.60 2.68
C GLN A 403 -9.03 -10.34 4.01
N LEU A 404 -8.55 -11.59 3.99
CA LEU A 404 -8.35 -12.37 5.22
C LEU A 404 -7.30 -11.74 6.14
N GLN A 405 -6.25 -11.12 5.59
CA GLN A 405 -5.22 -10.45 6.37
C GLN A 405 -5.73 -9.16 7.03
N ILE A 406 -6.47 -8.33 6.30
CA ILE A 406 -7.09 -7.09 6.79
C ILE A 406 -8.08 -7.40 7.92
N ASP A 407 -8.84 -8.47 7.78
CA ASP A 407 -9.81 -8.92 8.78
C ASP A 407 -9.16 -9.68 9.96
N GLY A 408 -7.83 -9.84 9.93
CA GLY A 408 -7.07 -10.51 10.98
C GLY A 408 -7.30 -12.02 11.04
N ARG A 409 -7.86 -12.62 9.98
CA ARG A 409 -8.07 -14.07 9.82
C ARG A 409 -6.82 -14.79 9.33
N THR A 410 -5.69 -14.51 9.99
CA THR A 410 -4.41 -15.16 9.73
C THR A 410 -4.43 -16.65 10.10
N ASP A 411 -5.40 -17.06 10.92
CA ASP A 411 -5.69 -18.46 11.25
C ASP A 411 -6.11 -19.26 10.00
N LEU A 412 -7.06 -18.73 9.23
CA LEU A 412 -7.50 -19.33 7.97
C LEU A 412 -6.35 -19.35 6.94
N LEU A 413 -5.61 -18.26 6.81
CA LEU A 413 -4.44 -18.20 5.90
C LEU A 413 -3.43 -19.31 6.22
N SER A 414 -3.08 -19.46 7.49
CA SER A 414 -2.13 -20.48 7.95
C SER A 414 -2.67 -21.90 7.74
N ALA A 415 -3.96 -22.12 8.02
CA ALA A 415 -4.60 -23.41 7.82
C ALA A 415 -4.67 -23.81 6.34
N MET A 416 -5.00 -22.86 5.46
CA MET A 416 -5.04 -23.09 4.01
C MET A 416 -3.65 -23.39 3.44
N ALA A 417 -2.63 -22.67 3.91
CA ALA A 417 -1.23 -22.93 3.53
C ALA A 417 -0.78 -24.34 3.97
N ALA A 418 -1.16 -24.77 5.17
CA ALA A 418 -0.78 -26.08 5.71
C ALA A 418 -1.40 -27.28 4.97
N HIS A 419 -2.66 -27.18 4.52
CA HIS A 419 -3.37 -28.32 3.92
C HIS A 419 -3.16 -28.55 2.44
N HIS A 420 -3.09 -27.44 1.71
CA HIS A 420 -3.24 -27.48 0.27
C HIS A 420 -2.13 -26.69 -0.43
N GLY A 421 -1.15 -26.15 0.32
CA GLY A 421 -0.02 -25.39 -0.21
C GLY A 421 -0.39 -24.04 -0.86
N SER A 422 -1.67 -23.80 -1.15
CA SER A 422 -2.19 -22.53 -1.66
C SER A 422 -3.71 -22.40 -1.42
N MET A 423 -4.18 -21.15 -1.28
CA MET A 423 -5.62 -20.82 -1.23
C MET A 423 -6.40 -21.33 -2.44
N ARG A 424 -5.75 -21.44 -3.61
CA ARG A 424 -6.38 -21.89 -4.86
C ARG A 424 -6.91 -23.33 -4.72
N LEU A 425 -6.06 -24.22 -4.23
CA LEU A 425 -6.40 -25.63 -4.07
C LEU A 425 -7.49 -25.84 -3.02
N VAL A 426 -7.56 -24.97 -2.01
CA VAL A 426 -8.68 -24.94 -1.06
C VAL A 426 -9.96 -24.50 -1.76
N GLY A 427 -9.93 -23.40 -2.50
CA GLY A 427 -11.10 -22.91 -3.25
C GLY A 427 -11.65 -23.96 -4.22
N GLU A 428 -10.76 -24.60 -4.99
CA GLU A 428 -11.10 -25.68 -5.93
C GLU A 428 -11.72 -26.89 -5.22
N ALA A 429 -11.14 -27.34 -4.11
CA ALA A 429 -11.68 -28.44 -3.30
C ALA A 429 -13.06 -28.11 -2.70
N LEU A 430 -13.37 -26.83 -2.51
CA LEU A 430 -14.63 -26.36 -1.96
C LEU A 430 -15.67 -25.96 -3.03
N GLY A 431 -15.31 -26.02 -4.32
CA GLY A 431 -16.16 -25.54 -5.41
C GLY A 431 -16.39 -24.02 -5.37
N LEU A 432 -15.50 -23.27 -4.71
CA LEU A 432 -15.54 -21.82 -4.65
C LEU A 432 -14.83 -21.23 -5.87
N LYS A 433 -15.44 -20.22 -6.49
CA LYS A 433 -14.79 -19.46 -7.57
C LYS A 433 -13.68 -18.62 -6.98
N PRO A 434 -12.49 -18.52 -7.60
CA PRO A 434 -11.46 -17.59 -7.13
C PRO A 434 -12.02 -16.16 -7.12
N HIS A 435 -11.70 -15.37 -6.08
CA HIS A 435 -12.18 -13.99 -5.86
C HIS A 435 -12.16 -13.11 -7.13
N ASP A 436 -11.12 -13.29 -7.96
CA ASP A 436 -10.89 -12.44 -9.11
C ASP A 436 -11.32 -13.11 -10.42
N GLY A 437 -11.95 -14.29 -10.40
CA GLY A 437 -12.27 -15.09 -11.60
C GLY A 437 -11.06 -15.62 -12.38
N PHE A 438 -9.87 -15.07 -12.12
CA PHE A 438 -8.61 -15.40 -12.77
C PHE A 438 -7.71 -16.22 -11.84
N THR A 439 -7.29 -17.37 -12.33
CA THR A 439 -6.21 -18.14 -11.72
C THR A 439 -4.85 -17.48 -12.00
N PHE A 440 -3.83 -17.83 -11.20
CA PHE A 440 -2.44 -17.44 -11.49
C PHE A 440 -2.00 -17.79 -12.92
N HIS A 441 -2.52 -18.88 -13.49
CA HIS A 441 -2.22 -19.29 -14.86
C HIS A 441 -2.87 -18.36 -15.89
N ASP A 442 -4.06 -17.85 -15.58
CA ASP A 442 -4.74 -16.90 -16.44
C ASP A 442 -4.00 -15.55 -16.47
N TRP A 443 -3.40 -15.13 -15.36
CA TRP A 443 -2.56 -13.92 -15.30
C TRP A 443 -1.22 -14.05 -16.07
N GLN A 444 -0.78 -15.27 -16.38
CA GLN A 444 0.38 -15.48 -17.27
C GLN A 444 0.04 -15.16 -18.73
N GLN A 445 -1.23 -15.30 -19.12
CA GLN A 445 -1.69 -14.95 -20.46
C GLN A 445 -1.89 -13.43 -20.53
N TRP A 446 -1.19 -12.80 -21.47
CA TRP A 446 -1.22 -11.35 -21.65
C TRP A 446 -2.65 -10.86 -21.93
N GLU A 447 -3.43 -11.65 -22.65
CA GLU A 447 -4.78 -11.34 -23.11
C GLU A 447 -5.74 -11.13 -21.92
N ASN A 448 -5.57 -11.89 -20.84
CA ASN A 448 -6.38 -11.73 -19.63
C ASN A 448 -5.98 -10.47 -18.86
N VAL A 449 -4.67 -10.20 -18.74
CA VAL A 449 -4.16 -8.95 -18.13
C VAL A 449 -4.66 -7.74 -18.88
N GLU A 450 -4.57 -7.77 -20.21
CA GLU A 450 -5.04 -6.71 -21.07
C GLU A 450 -6.55 -6.50 -20.93
N ARG A 451 -7.37 -7.57 -20.99
CA ARG A 451 -8.82 -7.46 -20.85
C ARG A 451 -9.23 -6.83 -19.52
N GLU A 452 -8.69 -7.34 -18.41
CA GLU A 452 -9.02 -6.84 -17.08
C GLU A 452 -8.54 -5.41 -16.85
N LEU A 453 -7.33 -5.10 -17.31
CA LEU A 453 -6.80 -3.75 -17.19
C LEU A 453 -7.56 -2.75 -18.09
N ARG A 454 -8.01 -3.15 -19.29
CA ARG A 454 -8.88 -2.33 -20.14
C ARG A 454 -10.23 -2.08 -19.46
N ALA A 455 -10.85 -3.13 -18.92
CA ALA A 455 -12.13 -3.00 -18.22
C ALA A 455 -12.01 -2.02 -17.03
N PHE A 456 -10.95 -2.16 -16.23
CA PHE A 456 -10.67 -1.26 -15.11
C PHE A 456 -10.43 0.19 -15.55
N VAL A 457 -9.67 0.41 -16.63
CA VAL A 457 -9.43 1.76 -17.17
C VAL A 457 -10.73 2.37 -17.67
N LEU A 458 -11.56 1.63 -18.43
CA LEU A 458 -12.86 2.11 -18.92
C LEU A 458 -13.82 2.46 -17.78
N GLU A 459 -13.86 1.64 -16.74
CA GLU A 459 -14.66 1.91 -15.54
C GLU A 459 -14.23 3.21 -14.87
N ARG A 460 -12.92 3.47 -14.79
CA ARG A 460 -12.41 4.74 -14.24
C ARG A 460 -12.66 5.93 -15.14
N GLU A 461 -12.51 5.77 -16.45
CA GLU A 461 -12.87 6.82 -17.41
C GLU A 461 -14.33 7.25 -17.23
N ALA A 462 -15.24 6.29 -16.99
CA ALA A 462 -16.64 6.58 -16.69
C ALA A 462 -16.85 7.36 -15.37
N ARG A 463 -15.91 7.24 -14.41
CA ARG A 463 -15.91 8.02 -13.15
C ARG A 463 -15.16 9.36 -13.29
N GLY A 464 -14.79 9.78 -14.51
CA GLY A 464 -14.14 11.06 -14.77
C GLY A 464 -12.60 11.05 -14.66
N PHE A 465 -11.96 9.89 -14.62
CA PHE A 465 -10.50 9.83 -14.70
C PHE A 465 -9.97 10.09 -16.12
N PRO A 466 -8.75 10.66 -16.28
CA PRO A 466 -8.19 10.97 -17.59
C PRO A 466 -8.12 9.74 -18.50
N LYS A 467 -8.59 9.88 -19.74
CA LYS A 467 -8.60 8.79 -20.72
C LYS A 467 -7.18 8.31 -21.04
N GLY A 468 -7.03 6.99 -21.15
CA GLY A 468 -5.77 6.35 -21.47
C GLY A 468 -4.72 6.41 -20.37
N LEU A 469 -5.04 6.80 -19.14
CA LEU A 469 -4.08 6.82 -18.03
C LEU A 469 -3.90 5.42 -17.41
N MET A 470 -2.64 4.98 -17.28
CA MET A 470 -2.31 3.72 -16.59
C MET A 470 -2.59 3.86 -15.09
N PRO A 471 -3.36 2.95 -14.47
CA PRO A 471 -3.60 2.99 -13.04
C PRO A 471 -2.32 2.66 -12.25
N THR A 472 -2.18 3.29 -11.09
CA THR A 472 -1.07 3.05 -10.17
C THR A 472 -1.26 1.76 -9.38
N ALA A 473 -0.16 1.20 -8.86
CA ALA A 473 -0.21 0.01 -8.00
C ALA A 473 -1.04 0.24 -6.72
N LEU A 474 -1.06 1.47 -6.21
CA LEU A 474 -1.85 1.83 -5.03
C LEU A 474 -3.35 1.84 -5.36
N GLU A 475 -3.74 2.43 -6.49
CA GLU A 475 -5.14 2.47 -6.93
C GLU A 475 -5.69 1.07 -7.17
N LEU A 476 -4.91 0.19 -7.82
CA LEU A 476 -5.29 -1.21 -7.98
C LEU A 476 -5.47 -1.92 -6.63
N ARG A 477 -4.65 -1.62 -5.62
CA ARG A 477 -4.82 -2.20 -4.27
C ARG A 477 -6.04 -1.64 -3.54
N MET A 478 -6.31 -0.34 -3.67
CA MET A 478 -7.47 0.29 -3.02
C MET A 478 -8.80 -0.26 -3.55
N GLU A 479 -8.83 -0.67 -4.81
CA GLU A 479 -9.99 -1.30 -5.46
C GLU A 479 -9.95 -2.85 -5.38
N ASN A 480 -9.12 -3.40 -4.48
CA ASN A 480 -8.93 -4.84 -4.28
C ASN A 480 -8.52 -5.64 -5.55
N LYS A 481 -7.93 -4.98 -6.55
CA LYS A 481 -7.37 -5.59 -7.77
C LYS A 481 -5.88 -5.97 -7.58
N THR A 482 -5.56 -6.67 -6.49
CA THR A 482 -4.17 -7.04 -6.17
C THR A 482 -3.62 -8.10 -7.12
N GLY A 483 -4.47 -9.00 -7.65
CA GLY A 483 -4.12 -9.93 -8.72
C GLY A 483 -3.58 -9.23 -9.97
N LEU A 484 -4.26 -8.18 -10.43
CA LEU A 484 -3.85 -7.39 -11.58
C LEU A 484 -2.51 -6.66 -11.33
N THR A 485 -2.30 -6.14 -10.12
CA THR A 485 -1.02 -5.53 -9.71
C THR A 485 0.14 -6.53 -9.85
N PHE A 486 -0.07 -7.77 -9.41
CA PHE A 486 0.93 -8.82 -9.49
C PHE A 486 1.18 -9.27 -10.94
N ALA A 487 0.11 -9.43 -11.72
CA ALA A 487 0.19 -9.76 -13.14
C ALA A 487 0.97 -8.71 -13.93
N ILE A 488 0.72 -7.42 -13.69
CA ILE A 488 1.47 -6.32 -14.30
C ILE A 488 2.97 -6.43 -13.99
N LYS A 489 3.35 -6.79 -12.75
CA LYS A 489 4.75 -7.01 -12.38
C LYS A 489 5.37 -8.20 -13.12
N GLN A 490 4.62 -9.29 -13.33
CA GLN A 490 5.08 -10.44 -14.13
C GLN A 490 5.30 -10.07 -15.60
N HIS A 491 4.47 -9.20 -16.17
CA HIS A 491 4.60 -8.67 -17.53
C HIS A 491 5.56 -7.47 -17.63
N ARG A 492 6.67 -7.55 -16.86
CA ARG A 492 7.78 -6.57 -16.85
C ARG A 492 7.40 -5.18 -16.30
N GLY A 493 6.39 -5.10 -15.44
CA GLY A 493 6.05 -3.89 -14.70
C GLY A 493 5.14 -2.90 -15.44
N PHE A 494 4.67 -1.90 -14.70
CA PHE A 494 3.63 -0.95 -15.13
C PHE A 494 3.97 -0.22 -16.43
N TYR A 495 5.22 0.19 -16.62
CA TYR A 495 5.65 0.89 -17.83
C TYR A 495 5.52 0.03 -19.09
N ASN A 496 5.96 -1.24 -19.04
CA ASN A 496 5.91 -2.12 -20.21
C ASN A 496 4.47 -2.52 -20.56
N VAL A 497 3.64 -2.77 -19.55
CA VAL A 497 2.21 -3.03 -19.74
C VAL A 497 1.52 -1.79 -20.33
N ALA A 498 1.77 -0.60 -19.79
CA ALA A 498 1.21 0.65 -20.30
C ALA A 498 1.61 0.89 -21.76
N ARG A 499 2.90 0.74 -22.09
CA ARG A 499 3.41 0.86 -23.46
C ARG A 499 2.72 -0.14 -24.40
N ARG A 500 2.58 -1.39 -23.99
CA ARG A 500 1.95 -2.44 -24.80
C ARG A 500 0.46 -2.17 -25.03
N MET A 501 -0.23 -1.58 -24.04
CA MET A 501 -1.65 -1.21 -24.13
C MET A 501 -1.90 0.17 -24.73
N ARG A 502 -0.84 0.92 -25.09
CA ARG A 502 -0.91 2.33 -25.51
C ARG A 502 -1.59 3.23 -24.46
N LEU A 503 -1.36 2.92 -23.18
CA LEU A 503 -1.75 3.75 -22.05
C LEU A 503 -0.61 4.70 -21.68
N TYR A 504 -0.95 5.93 -21.31
CA TYR A 504 -0.04 6.91 -20.77
C TYR A 504 0.35 6.54 -19.32
N CYS A 505 1.63 6.29 -19.09
CA CYS A 505 2.17 6.12 -17.75
C CYS A 505 2.88 7.42 -17.35
N PRO A 506 2.38 8.20 -16.37
CA PRO A 506 3.06 9.41 -15.92
C PRO A 506 4.45 9.02 -15.40
N GLY A 507 5.49 9.53 -16.08
CA GLY A 507 6.86 9.04 -15.96
C GLY A 507 7.40 9.15 -14.53
N GLY A 508 7.87 8.02 -13.98
CA GLY A 508 8.66 8.02 -12.75
C GLY A 508 8.44 6.87 -11.76
N TYR A 509 7.45 6.00 -11.97
CA TYR A 509 7.15 4.91 -11.03
C TYR A 509 7.83 3.60 -11.45
N ASP A 510 9.12 3.49 -11.13
CA ASP A 510 9.80 2.21 -11.08
C ASP A 510 10.00 1.77 -9.61
N GLU A 511 9.08 0.97 -9.08
CA GLU A 511 9.23 0.33 -7.77
C GLU A 511 10.39 -0.71 -7.75
N THR A 512 10.90 -1.15 -8.92
CA THR A 512 11.87 -2.25 -8.98
C THR A 512 13.31 -1.84 -8.65
N LEU A 513 13.61 -0.54 -8.60
CA LEU A 513 14.91 -0.05 -8.12
C LEU A 513 15.11 -0.18 -6.60
N GLY A 514 14.10 -0.61 -5.84
CA GLY A 514 14.19 -0.84 -4.40
C GLY A 514 14.60 -2.26 -3.96
N SER A 515 14.61 -3.26 -4.84
CA SER A 515 14.73 -4.68 -4.44
C SER A 515 15.82 -5.49 -5.14
N ALA A 516 16.66 -4.88 -5.98
CA ALA A 516 17.73 -5.58 -6.69
C ALA A 516 19.09 -5.51 -5.97
N ARG A 517 19.15 -6.00 -4.73
CA ARG A 517 20.35 -6.62 -4.13
C ARG A 517 19.86 -7.82 -3.33
N VAL A 518 20.50 -8.97 -3.55
CA VAL A 518 20.18 -10.32 -3.06
C VAL A 518 19.26 -11.13 -3.99
N ALA A 519 19.87 -11.80 -4.96
CA ALA A 519 19.71 -13.24 -5.23
C ALA A 519 20.34 -13.57 -6.60
N GLY A 520 21.61 -13.98 -6.57
CA GLY A 520 22.11 -14.84 -7.62
C GLY A 520 21.68 -16.27 -7.32
N LEU A 521 21.03 -16.94 -8.27
CA LEU A 521 21.22 -18.36 -8.59
C LEU A 521 20.31 -18.81 -9.75
N ARG A 522 20.99 -19.34 -10.77
CA ARG A 522 20.65 -20.36 -11.78
C ARG A 522 19.19 -20.86 -11.86
N GLY A 523 18.68 -20.88 -13.10
CA GLY A 523 17.56 -21.73 -13.49
C GLY A 523 17.09 -21.47 -14.93
N ALA A 524 17.74 -22.08 -15.91
CA ALA A 524 17.32 -22.05 -17.30
C ALA A 524 16.28 -23.15 -17.57
N ALA A 525 15.11 -22.80 -18.13
CA ALA A 525 14.37 -23.69 -19.06
C ALA A 525 13.20 -22.97 -19.76
N ARG A 526 13.27 -22.99 -21.10
CA ARG A 526 12.19 -23.16 -22.10
C ARG A 526 10.87 -22.40 -21.94
N VAL A 527 10.60 -21.46 -22.86
CA VAL A 527 9.28 -21.31 -23.51
C VAL A 527 9.44 -20.93 -24.99
N ARG A 528 8.64 -21.59 -25.85
CA ARG A 528 8.52 -21.43 -27.31
C ARG A 528 8.08 -20.02 -27.71
N ALA A 529 8.69 -19.47 -28.75
CA ALA A 529 8.24 -18.24 -29.41
C ALA A 529 7.18 -18.54 -30.49
N PHE A 530 6.05 -17.84 -30.39
CA PHE A 530 5.00 -17.70 -31.40
C PHE A 530 5.47 -16.67 -32.45
N ARG A 531 5.42 -16.98 -33.74
CA ARG A 531 5.81 -16.09 -34.84
C ARG A 531 4.57 -15.49 -35.49
N GLY A 532 4.41 -14.17 -35.39
CA GLY A 532 3.62 -13.37 -36.34
C GLY A 532 4.56 -12.39 -37.04
N ARG A 533 4.60 -12.42 -38.38
CA ARG A 533 5.20 -11.36 -39.22
C ARG A 533 4.09 -10.36 -39.56
N PRO A 534 4.35 -9.05 -39.62
CA PRO A 534 3.58 -8.13 -40.44
C PRO A 534 4.14 -8.06 -41.87
N HIS A 535 3.22 -7.64 -42.74
CA HIS A 535 3.32 -7.30 -44.14
C HIS A 535 4.22 -6.07 -44.32
N ASP A 536 5.14 -6.12 -45.29
CA ASP A 536 5.79 -4.93 -45.84
C ASP A 536 4.79 -4.31 -46.83
N ASP A 537 4.48 -3.02 -46.66
CA ASP A 537 3.99 -2.13 -47.70
C ASP A 537 4.71 -0.79 -47.49
N ASP A 538 5.56 -0.48 -48.47
CA ASP A 538 6.12 0.85 -48.72
C ASP A 538 5.02 1.71 -49.36
N ASP A 539 4.88 2.95 -48.87
CA ASP A 539 4.28 4.15 -49.49
C ASP A 539 3.51 4.95 -48.43
N ASP A 540 3.94 6.19 -48.14
CA ASP A 540 3.11 7.37 -47.80
C ASP A 540 3.97 8.49 -47.17
N ASP A 541 4.39 9.46 -48.00
CA ASP A 541 5.02 10.73 -47.60
C ASP A 541 3.97 11.80 -47.19
N ASP A 542 2.70 11.41 -47.05
CA ASP A 542 1.57 12.30 -46.70
C ASP A 542 1.33 12.46 -45.17
N GLY A 543 2.09 11.75 -44.33
CA GLY A 543 1.88 11.69 -42.89
C GLY A 543 2.24 12.96 -42.08
N ALA A 544 3.02 13.89 -42.67
CA ALA A 544 3.50 15.07 -41.94
C ALA A 544 2.39 16.10 -41.67
N ALA A 545 1.49 16.33 -42.62
CA ALA A 545 0.39 17.29 -42.48
C ALA A 545 -0.67 16.82 -41.48
N ALA A 546 -1.06 15.54 -41.56
CA ALA A 546 -2.00 14.93 -40.63
C ALA A 546 -1.50 14.95 -39.17
N HIS A 547 -0.17 14.85 -38.98
CA HIS A 547 0.42 14.90 -37.65
C HIS A 547 0.46 16.32 -37.06
N GLU A 548 0.47 17.36 -37.89
CA GLU A 548 0.40 18.76 -37.43
C GLU A 548 -1.05 19.16 -37.06
N ASP A 549 -2.02 18.72 -37.85
CA ASP A 549 -3.45 18.93 -37.54
C ASP A 549 -3.88 18.21 -36.26
N ALA A 550 -3.36 16.99 -36.01
CA ALA A 550 -3.58 16.28 -34.76
C ALA A 550 -3.02 17.05 -33.54
N ARG A 551 -1.87 17.71 -33.68
CA ARG A 551 -1.28 18.54 -32.60
C ARG A 551 -2.08 19.82 -32.37
N ARG A 552 -2.63 20.43 -33.43
CA ARG A 552 -3.53 21.59 -33.30
C ARG A 552 -4.82 21.22 -32.59
N ALA A 553 -5.44 20.11 -32.96
CA ALA A 553 -6.64 19.59 -32.30
C ALA A 553 -6.39 19.26 -30.81
N GLU A 554 -5.23 18.68 -30.48
CA GLU A 554 -4.83 18.41 -29.10
C GLU A 554 -4.65 19.70 -28.28
N ALA A 555 -4.01 20.72 -28.87
CA ALA A 555 -3.82 22.01 -28.22
C ALA A 555 -5.15 22.74 -27.95
N GLU A 556 -6.10 22.68 -28.88
CA GLU A 556 -7.44 23.25 -28.71
C GLU A 556 -8.25 22.53 -27.64
N LEU A 557 -8.19 21.20 -27.59
CA LEU A 557 -8.84 20.40 -26.55
C LEU A 557 -8.30 20.75 -25.15
N LEU A 558 -6.98 20.87 -25.00
CA LEU A 558 -6.35 21.29 -23.74
C LEU A 558 -6.77 22.71 -23.33
N LEU A 559 -6.90 23.63 -24.28
CA LEU A 559 -7.38 24.98 -24.01
C LEU A 559 -8.85 24.98 -23.55
N HIS A 560 -9.68 24.14 -24.18
CA HIS A 560 -11.08 23.97 -23.80
C HIS A 560 -11.23 23.42 -22.38
N LEU A 561 -10.49 22.36 -22.04
CA LEU A 561 -10.49 21.77 -20.70
C LEU A 561 -10.02 22.75 -19.63
N ARG A 562 -8.99 23.57 -19.91
CA ARG A 562 -8.56 24.65 -19.01
C ARG A 562 -9.65 25.69 -18.77
N ARG A 563 -10.41 26.06 -19.82
CA ARG A 563 -11.54 26.98 -19.70
C ARG A 563 -12.68 26.38 -18.87
N GLN A 564 -13.00 25.10 -19.05
CA GLN A 564 -14.01 24.41 -18.24
C GLN A 564 -13.61 24.35 -16.76
N TYR A 565 -12.39 23.92 -16.46
CA TYR A 565 -11.88 23.86 -15.08
C TYR A 565 -11.88 25.25 -14.40
N ALA A 566 -11.51 26.31 -15.14
CA ALA A 566 -11.57 27.67 -14.63
C ALA A 566 -13.01 28.11 -14.30
N ARG A 567 -14.00 27.73 -15.12
CA ARG A 567 -15.43 27.99 -14.86
C ARG A 567 -15.93 27.25 -13.62
N GLU A 568 -15.59 25.97 -13.47
CA GLU A 568 -15.98 25.18 -12.29
C GLU A 568 -15.40 25.77 -11.00
N LYS A 569 -14.12 26.16 -11.01
CA LYS A 569 -13.49 26.83 -9.86
C LYS A 569 -14.10 28.19 -9.55
N ALA A 570 -14.56 28.93 -10.57
CA ALA A 570 -15.28 30.18 -10.36
C ALA A 570 -16.65 29.92 -9.70
N MET A 571 -17.41 28.91 -10.16
CA MET A 571 -18.68 28.53 -9.54
C MET A 571 -18.50 28.05 -8.10
N GLU A 572 -17.48 27.24 -7.82
CA GLU A 572 -17.18 26.78 -6.45
C GLU A 572 -16.86 27.96 -5.52
N ARG A 573 -16.15 28.99 -6.01
CA ARG A 573 -15.89 30.22 -5.25
C ARG A 573 -17.18 31.00 -5.00
N GLN A 574 -18.05 31.11 -6.00
CA GLN A 574 -19.33 31.80 -5.87
C GLN A 574 -20.25 31.08 -4.87
N GLN A 575 -20.33 29.75 -4.91
CA GLN A 575 -21.07 28.94 -3.94
C GLN A 575 -20.54 29.09 -2.50
N LYS A 576 -19.22 29.19 -2.34
CA LYS A 576 -18.61 29.45 -1.03
C LYS A 576 -18.93 30.84 -0.50
N LEU A 577 -18.98 31.85 -1.38
CA LEU A 577 -19.36 33.21 -1.03
C LEU A 577 -20.84 33.29 -0.64
N THR A 578 -21.74 32.63 -1.38
CA THR A 578 -23.17 32.59 -1.03
C THR A 578 -23.40 31.86 0.29
N ALA A 579 -22.73 30.72 0.52
CA ALA A 579 -22.82 29.98 1.77
C ALA A 579 -22.26 30.75 2.99
N ALA A 580 -21.28 31.63 2.77
CA ALA A 580 -20.79 32.54 3.82
C ALA A 580 -21.83 33.63 4.13
N HIS A 581 -22.44 34.22 3.10
CA HIS A 581 -23.45 35.27 3.28
C HIS A 581 -24.73 34.73 3.95
N GLU A 582 -25.14 33.50 3.66
CA GLU A 582 -26.27 32.84 4.34
C GLU A 582 -25.99 32.57 5.82
N ARG A 583 -24.73 32.32 6.20
CA ARG A 583 -24.35 32.16 7.62
C ARG A 583 -24.37 33.47 8.39
N ASP A 584 -23.98 34.57 7.74
CA ASP A 584 -23.93 35.89 8.37
C ASP A 584 -25.30 36.60 8.35
N GLY A 585 -26.25 36.12 7.55
CA GLY A 585 -27.57 36.70 7.35
C GLY A 585 -28.72 36.13 8.20
N GLN A 586 -28.48 35.19 9.13
CA GLN A 586 -29.53 34.79 10.07
C GLN A 586 -29.72 35.87 11.15
N PRO A 587 -30.85 36.59 11.18
CA PRO A 587 -31.12 37.53 12.26
C PRO A 587 -31.23 36.75 13.56
N VAL A 588 -30.42 37.12 14.55
CA VAL A 588 -30.53 36.66 15.92
C VAL A 588 -31.93 37.04 16.40
N ALA A 589 -32.83 36.06 16.49
CA ALA A 589 -34.17 36.27 16.99
C ALA A 589 -34.08 36.91 18.38
N ALA A 590 -34.66 38.11 18.49
CA ALA A 590 -34.81 38.83 19.73
C ALA A 590 -35.49 37.94 20.76
N TYR A 591 -34.77 37.65 21.86
CA TYR A 591 -35.37 37.12 23.07
C TYR A 591 -36.13 38.26 23.72
N ASP A 592 -37.43 38.30 23.46
CA ASP A 592 -38.35 39.20 24.13
C ASP A 592 -38.57 38.79 25.60
N ALA A 593 -38.88 39.82 26.35
CA ALA A 593 -39.00 39.88 27.79
C ALA A 593 -39.97 38.85 28.40
N ASN A 594 -39.57 38.31 29.55
CA ASN A 594 -40.50 38.01 30.62
C ASN A 594 -39.92 38.57 31.93
N ALA A 595 -40.43 39.76 32.26
CA ALA A 595 -40.45 40.27 33.61
C ALA A 595 -41.56 39.53 34.35
N ASP A 596 -41.23 38.83 35.44
CA ASP A 596 -42.04 38.94 36.65
C ASP A 596 -41.35 38.34 37.89
N SER A 597 -41.40 39.16 38.95
CA SER A 597 -41.65 38.77 40.34
C SER A 597 -40.54 38.16 41.22
N SER A 598 -40.15 39.00 42.19
CA SER A 598 -39.91 38.70 43.62
C SER A 598 -38.54 38.15 44.06
N GLY A 599 -37.91 38.84 45.04
CA GLY A 599 -36.80 38.22 45.79
C GLY A 599 -35.84 39.14 46.54
N SER A 600 -36.34 39.91 47.51
CA SER A 600 -35.65 40.28 48.77
C SER A 600 -34.24 40.91 48.73
N LEU A 601 -34.21 42.21 49.00
CA LEU A 601 -33.06 42.94 49.55
C LEU A 601 -32.67 42.39 50.93
N GLY A 602 -31.36 42.25 51.15
CA GLY A 602 -30.73 42.10 52.46
C GLY A 602 -29.33 42.71 52.37
N PRO A 603 -28.97 43.72 53.19
CA PRO A 603 -27.74 44.47 53.04
C PRO A 603 -26.61 43.78 53.82
N ARG A 604 -25.38 43.88 53.30
CA ARG A 604 -24.21 43.79 54.16
C ARG A 604 -23.06 44.64 53.65
N ASP A 605 -22.82 45.63 54.50
CA ASP A 605 -21.62 46.43 54.70
C ASP A 605 -20.30 45.71 54.50
N GLY A 606 -19.30 46.52 54.24
CA GLY A 606 -17.88 46.21 54.47
C GLY A 606 -17.07 46.76 53.32
N ASP A 607 -16.52 47.97 53.47
CA ASP A 607 -15.12 48.17 53.88
C ASP A 607 -14.13 47.58 52.87
N ARG A 608 -13.04 48.21 52.46
CA ARG A 608 -12.35 49.47 52.72
C ARG A 608 -11.07 49.31 51.89
N ASN A 609 -10.45 50.43 51.52
CA ASN A 609 -9.00 50.54 51.31
C ASN A 609 -8.38 49.73 50.14
N THR A 610 -7.42 50.22 49.37
CA THR A 610 -6.54 51.37 49.47
C THR A 610 -5.84 51.44 48.12
N ALA A 611 -5.89 52.60 47.47
CA ALA A 611 -4.93 52.97 46.46
C ALA A 611 -3.94 53.93 47.13
N ALA A 612 -2.68 53.52 47.18
CA ALA A 612 -1.49 54.36 47.39
C ALA A 612 -0.40 53.69 46.52
N GLU A 613 -0.06 54.31 45.40
CA GLU A 613 1.07 55.24 45.26
C GLU A 613 2.38 54.54 44.88
N PHE A 614 2.88 54.97 43.72
CA PHE A 614 4.26 55.16 43.27
C PHE A 614 5.31 54.05 43.39
N GLY A 615 5.97 53.83 42.26
CA GLY A 615 7.20 53.07 42.08
C GLY A 615 7.49 52.83 40.61
#